data_AF-A0AAD5P472-F1
#
_entry.id   AF-A0AAD5P472-F1
#
_cell.length_a   1.000
_cell.length_b   1.000
_cell.length_c   1.000
_cell.angle_alpha   90.00
_cell.angle_beta   90.00
_cell.angle_gamma   90.00
#
_symmetry.space_group_name_H-M   'P 1'
#
loop_
_entity.id
_entity.type
_entity.pdbx_description
1 polymer ?
#
loop_
_entity_poly.entity_id
_entity_poly.type
_entity_poly.pdbx_seq_one_letter_code
_entity_poly.pdbx_strand_id
1 'polypeptide(L)'
;MFAIGIDADNSYYPIAYAVVEKESYDTWKWFLKFLRIDFNLNQSFSITFMTDKQKGLVEAINELWRDSEHRFCVRHMYANFKKKFKGDLIRNKVWQAAKASTKEEWKDIMEKINVIYVKA
;
A
#
# COMPACT_ATOMS: atom_id res chain seq x y z
N MET A 1 -8.67 0.15 -12.54
CA MET A 1 -8.15 -0.64 -11.40
C MET A 1 -7.20 -1.73 -11.90
N PHE A 2 -6.14 -1.99 -11.13
CA PHE A 2 -5.03 -2.87 -11.54
C PHE A 2 -4.51 -3.61 -10.32
N ALA A 3 -4.22 -4.90 -10.47
CA ALA A 3 -3.60 -5.75 -9.47
C ALA A 3 -2.26 -6.29 -10.00
N ILE A 4 -1.22 -6.15 -9.20
CA ILE A 4 0.15 -6.60 -9.50
C ILE A 4 0.58 -7.58 -8.42
N GLY A 5 1.11 -8.71 -8.85
CA GLY A 5 1.75 -9.70 -7.99
C GLY A 5 3.27 -9.54 -7.96
N ILE A 6 3.88 -10.11 -6.93
CA ILE A 6 5.32 -10.33 -6.87
C ILE A 6 5.53 -11.84 -6.86
N ASP A 7 6.36 -12.35 -7.75
CA ASP A 7 6.69 -13.78 -7.81
C ASP A 7 7.86 -14.14 -6.88
N ALA A 8 8.25 -15.42 -6.89
CA ALA A 8 9.35 -15.93 -6.07
C ALA A 8 10.72 -15.30 -6.41
N ASP A 9 10.86 -14.75 -7.62
CA ASP A 9 12.08 -14.11 -8.11
C ASP A 9 12.05 -12.58 -7.86
N ASN A 10 11.13 -12.09 -7.03
CA ASN A 10 10.88 -10.67 -6.76
C ASN A 10 10.54 -9.84 -8.01
N SER A 11 10.02 -10.47 -9.06
CA SER A 11 9.58 -9.79 -10.28
C SER A 11 8.11 -9.41 -10.17
N TYR A 12 7.77 -8.24 -10.73
CA TYR A 12 6.40 -7.76 -10.79
C TYR A 12 5.69 -8.35 -12.01
N TYR A 13 4.51 -8.90 -11.81
CA TYR A 13 3.66 -9.39 -12.92
C TYR A 13 2.21 -8.91 -12.77
N PRO A 14 1.53 -8.54 -13.87
CA PRO A 14 0.13 -8.17 -13.81
C PRO A 14 -0.73 -9.39 -13.53
N ILE A 15 -1.61 -9.30 -12.53
CA ILE A 15 -2.57 -10.36 -12.19
C ILE A 15 -3.89 -10.11 -12.91
N ALA A 16 -4.45 -8.90 -12.74
CA ALA A 16 -5.76 -8.55 -13.26
C ALA A 16 -5.87 -7.04 -13.46
N TYR A 17 -6.73 -6.63 -14.38
CA TYR A 17 -7.10 -5.23 -14.59
C TYR A 17 -8.57 -5.12 -14.94
N ALA A 18 -9.16 -3.97 -14.63
CA ALA A 18 -10.49 -3.62 -15.11
C ALA A 18 -10.59 -2.12 -15.35
N VAL A 19 -11.33 -1.78 -16.41
CA VAL A 19 -11.75 -0.41 -16.71
C VAL A 19 -13.12 -0.22 -16.09
N VAL A 20 -13.23 0.76 -15.21
CA VAL A 20 -14.48 1.12 -14.53
C VAL A 20 -14.72 2.60 -14.71
N GLU A 21 -15.99 3.02 -14.66
CA GLU A 21 -16.38 4.43 -14.78
C GLU A 21 -15.72 5.30 -13.69
N LYS A 22 -15.66 4.77 -12.47
CA LYS A 22 -15.09 5.46 -11.32
C LYS A 22 -14.52 4.47 -10.32
N GLU A 23 -13.45 4.86 -9.63
CA GLU A 23 -12.97 4.15 -8.47
C GLU A 23 -13.79 4.53 -7.23
N SER A 24 -14.60 3.58 -6.78
CA SER A 24 -15.47 3.65 -5.60
C SER A 24 -15.36 2.36 -4.79
N TYR A 25 -15.88 2.38 -3.55
CA TYR A 25 -16.03 1.18 -2.73
C TYR A 25 -16.69 0.02 -3.50
N ASP A 26 -17.81 0.28 -4.20
CA ASP A 26 -18.55 -0.76 -4.92
C ASP A 26 -17.73 -1.38 -6.05
N THR A 27 -17.02 -0.56 -6.83
CA THR A 27 -16.17 -1.05 -7.92
C THR A 27 -14.96 -1.83 -7.39
N TRP A 28 -14.32 -1.37 -6.30
CA TRP A 28 -13.24 -2.11 -5.65
C TRP A 28 -13.71 -3.44 -5.05
N LYS A 29 -14.86 -3.44 -4.38
CA LYS A 29 -15.49 -4.64 -3.85
C LYS A 29 -15.79 -5.65 -4.94
N TRP A 30 -16.37 -5.20 -6.05
CA TRP A 30 -16.63 -6.04 -7.22
C TRP A 30 -15.34 -6.68 -7.73
N PHE A 31 -14.29 -5.89 -7.96
CA PHE A 31 -13.01 -6.38 -8.48
C PHE A 31 -12.32 -7.36 -7.54
N LEU A 32 -12.24 -7.02 -6.25
CA LEU A 32 -11.62 -7.87 -5.24
C LEU A 32 -12.39 -9.18 -5.02
N LYS A 33 -13.71 -9.17 -5.22
CA LYS A 33 -14.54 -10.37 -5.17
C LYS A 33 -14.20 -11.33 -6.31
N PHE A 34 -14.11 -10.83 -7.54
CA PHE A 34 -13.71 -11.66 -8.69
C PHE A 34 -12.28 -12.16 -8.56
N LEU A 35 -11.37 -11.29 -8.12
CA LEU A 35 -9.99 -11.69 -7.83
C LEU A 35 -9.93 -12.86 -6.83
N ARG A 36 -10.75 -12.81 -5.77
CA ARG A 36 -10.83 -13.89 -4.77
C ARG A 36 -11.34 -15.21 -5.36
N ILE A 37 -12.34 -15.13 -6.23
CA ILE A 37 -12.92 -16.30 -6.92
C ILE A 37 -11.88 -16.92 -7.85
N ASP A 38 -11.17 -16.11 -8.64
CA ASP A 38 -10.20 -16.58 -9.64
C ASP A 38 -9.00 -17.29 -9.01
N PHE A 39 -8.50 -16.79 -7.88
CA PHE A 39 -7.43 -17.47 -7.15
C PHE A 39 -7.89 -18.75 -6.43
N ASN A 40 -9.19 -19.07 -6.45
CA ASN A 40 -9.79 -20.22 -5.76
C ASN A 40 -9.32 -20.34 -4.30
N LEU A 41 -9.18 -19.20 -3.62
CA LEU A 41 -8.64 -19.11 -2.25
C LEU A 41 -9.72 -19.50 -1.25
N ASN A 42 -10.04 -20.78 -1.27
CA ASN A 42 -10.84 -21.46 -0.25
C ASN A 42 -9.95 -21.91 0.93
N GLN A 43 -8.63 -21.74 0.81
CA GLN A 43 -7.65 -22.01 1.85
C GLN A 43 -6.86 -20.75 2.20
N SER A 44 -6.55 -20.62 3.49
CA SER A 44 -5.93 -19.49 4.17
C SER A 44 -4.48 -19.24 3.71
N PHE A 45 -4.30 -18.73 2.49
CA PHE A 45 -3.03 -18.15 2.09
C PHE A 45 -2.89 -16.77 2.74
N SER A 46 -1.75 -16.52 3.39
CA SER A 46 -1.41 -15.20 3.90
C SER A 46 -1.12 -14.26 2.73
N ILE A 47 -2.14 -13.56 2.26
CA ILE A 47 -1.99 -12.50 1.26
C ILE A 47 -1.69 -11.19 1.98
N THR A 48 -0.72 -10.46 1.46
CA THR A 48 -0.47 -9.07 1.86
C THR A 48 -0.88 -8.14 0.72
N PHE A 49 -1.88 -7.29 0.96
CA PHE A 49 -2.23 -6.22 0.04
C PHE A 49 -1.36 -5.00 0.31
N MET A 50 -0.79 -4.44 -0.76
CA MET A 50 -0.15 -3.12 -0.73
C MET A 50 -0.91 -2.15 -1.63
N THR A 51 -1.68 -1.24 -1.05
CA THR A 51 -2.54 -0.32 -1.81
C THR A 51 -2.16 1.14 -1.61
N ASP A 52 -2.75 2.03 -2.40
CA ASP A 52 -2.78 3.44 -2.02
C ASP A 52 -3.78 3.67 -0.85
N LYS A 53 -3.89 4.93 -0.40
CA LYS A 53 -4.80 5.31 0.71
C LYS A 53 -6.16 5.79 0.17
N GLN A 54 -6.69 5.16 -0.87
CA GLN A 54 -7.97 5.53 -1.44
C GLN A 54 -9.13 5.13 -0.52
N LYS A 55 -10.11 6.03 -0.38
CA LYS A 55 -11.34 5.77 0.37
C LYS A 55 -12.17 4.71 -0.35
N GLY A 56 -12.63 3.68 0.36
CA GLY A 56 -13.43 2.57 -0.17
C GLY A 56 -12.62 1.29 -0.44
N LEU A 57 -11.33 1.41 -0.80
CA LEU A 57 -10.49 0.24 -1.07
C LEU A 57 -10.14 -0.51 0.21
N VAL A 58 -9.76 0.21 1.26
CA VAL A 58 -9.43 -0.37 2.57
C VAL A 58 -10.64 -1.08 3.16
N GLU A 59 -11.81 -0.46 3.05
CA GLU A 59 -13.09 -1.00 3.50
C GLU A 59 -13.45 -2.28 2.73
N ALA A 60 -13.26 -2.29 1.39
CA ALA A 60 -13.53 -3.47 0.57
C ALA A 60 -12.57 -4.64 0.86
N ILE A 61 -11.28 -4.37 1.11
CA ILE A 61 -10.30 -5.39 1.52
C ILE A 61 -10.68 -5.97 2.87
N ASN A 62 -10.93 -5.12 3.88
CA ASN A 62 -11.30 -5.59 5.21
C ASN A 62 -12.57 -6.43 5.21
N GLU A 63 -13.52 -6.16 4.32
CA GLU A 63 -14.74 -6.96 4.22
C GLU A 63 -14.52 -8.32 3.55
N LEU A 64 -13.81 -8.34 2.41
CA LEU A 64 -13.67 -9.52 1.55
C LEU A 64 -12.44 -10.38 1.90
N TRP A 65 -11.44 -9.83 2.56
CA TRP A 65 -10.12 -10.45 2.80
C TRP A 65 -9.69 -10.20 4.26
N ARG A 66 -10.54 -10.57 5.22
CA ARG A 66 -10.36 -10.29 6.65
C ARG A 66 -9.04 -10.78 7.24
N ASP A 67 -8.53 -11.90 6.74
CA ASP A 67 -7.30 -12.52 7.23
C ASP A 67 -6.05 -12.04 6.47
N SER A 68 -6.19 -11.06 5.60
CA SER A 68 -5.08 -10.50 4.84
C SER A 68 -4.37 -9.39 5.63
N GLU A 69 -3.05 -9.32 5.44
CA GLU A 69 -2.28 -8.18 5.90
C GLU A 69 -2.48 -7.02 4.94
N HIS A 70 -2.64 -5.80 5.46
CA HIS A 70 -2.83 -4.61 4.64
C HIS A 70 -1.79 -3.55 4.93
N ARG A 71 -1.09 -3.12 3.88
CA ARG A 71 -0.03 -2.12 3.92
C ARG A 71 -0.32 -0.98 2.95
N PHE A 72 0.15 0.20 3.29
CA PHE A 72 0.11 1.34 2.38
C PHE A 72 1.39 1.43 1.56
N CYS A 73 1.23 1.65 0.26
CA CYS A 73 2.33 1.85 -0.67
C CYS A 73 3.08 3.14 -0.35
N VAL A 74 4.33 3.03 0.10
CA VAL A 74 5.19 4.18 0.41
C VAL A 74 5.33 5.14 -0.77
N ARG A 75 5.35 4.63 -2.01
CA ARG A 75 5.43 5.45 -3.21
C ARG A 75 4.24 6.41 -3.31
N HIS A 76 3.02 5.91 -3.07
CA HIS A 76 1.80 6.74 -3.07
C HIS A 76 1.73 7.65 -1.85
N MET A 77 2.11 7.15 -0.67
CA MET A 77 2.20 7.99 0.54
C MET A 77 3.13 9.17 0.31
N TYR A 78 4.32 8.94 -0.25
CA TYR A 78 5.26 10.00 -0.56
C TYR A 78 4.75 10.92 -1.66
N ALA A 79 4.09 10.40 -2.70
CA ALA A 79 3.53 11.24 -3.76
C ALA A 79 2.55 12.29 -3.21
N ASN A 80 1.82 11.99 -2.14
CA ASN A 80 1.00 12.95 -1.42
C ASN A 80 1.82 13.82 -0.46
N PHE A 81 2.76 13.23 0.26
CA PHE A 81 3.61 13.93 1.22
C PHE A 81 4.48 15.01 0.56
N LYS A 82 5.09 14.71 -0.60
CA LYS A 82 5.98 15.62 -1.35
C LYS A 82 5.30 16.88 -1.86
N LYS A 83 3.96 16.89 -1.95
CA LYS A 83 3.17 18.08 -2.31
C LYS A 83 3.31 19.17 -1.23
N LYS A 84 3.48 18.77 0.03
CA LYS A 84 3.65 19.67 1.17
C LYS A 84 5.12 19.82 1.59
N PHE A 85 5.88 18.72 1.54
CA PHE A 85 7.24 18.67 2.07
C PHE A 85 8.23 18.28 0.96
N LYS A 86 8.98 19.27 0.47
CA LYS A 86 9.94 19.11 -0.63
C LYS A 86 11.34 18.81 -0.09
N GLY A 87 12.19 18.22 -0.93
CA GLY A 87 13.62 17.99 -0.63
C GLY A 87 14.00 16.51 -0.54
N ASP A 88 15.17 16.20 -1.07
CA ASP A 88 15.69 14.82 -1.13
C ASP A 88 16.05 14.25 0.23
N LEU A 89 16.43 15.10 1.19
CA LEU A 89 16.71 14.66 2.56
C LEU A 89 15.46 14.01 3.18
N ILE A 90 14.31 14.66 3.04
CA ILE A 90 13.04 14.14 3.57
C ILE A 90 12.60 12.90 2.78
N ARG A 91 12.78 12.89 1.45
CA ARG A 91 12.56 11.69 0.62
C ARG A 91 13.33 10.49 1.18
N ASN A 92 14.63 10.65 1.39
CA ASN A 92 15.49 9.56 1.87
C ASN A 92 15.05 9.07 3.25
N LYS A 93 14.64 9.98 4.14
CA LYS A 93 14.15 9.61 5.48
C LYS A 93 12.81 8.88 5.43
N VAL A 94 11.88 9.27 4.57
CA VAL A 94 10.61 8.54 4.38
C VAL A 94 10.87 7.11 3.89
N TRP A 95 11.85 6.89 3.02
CA TRP A 95 12.20 5.55 2.54
C TRP A 95 12.91 4.72 3.61
N GLN A 96 13.76 5.35 4.42
CA GLN A 96 14.36 4.69 5.58
C GLN A 96 13.27 4.23 6.55
N ALA A 97 12.31 5.11 6.88
CA ALA A 97 11.21 4.76 7.78
C ALA A 97 10.37 3.60 7.22
N ALA A 98 10.07 3.61 5.92
CA ALA A 98 9.28 2.53 5.29
C ALA A 98 10.03 1.18 5.21
N LYS A 99 11.36 1.19 5.30
CA LYS A 99 12.22 -0.02 5.27
C LYS A 99 12.66 -0.48 6.67
N ALA A 100 12.31 0.25 7.72
CA ALA A 100 12.71 -0.09 9.07
C ALA A 100 12.18 -1.48 9.45
N SER A 101 13.08 -2.32 9.99
CA SER A 101 12.73 -3.70 10.36
C SER A 101 12.15 -3.79 11.77
N THR A 102 12.36 -2.76 12.59
CA THR A 102 11.89 -2.70 13.99
C THR A 102 11.13 -1.41 14.27
N LYS A 103 10.31 -1.44 15.32
CA LYS A 103 9.54 -0.28 15.76
C LYS A 103 10.46 0.81 16.32
N GLU A 104 11.55 0.42 16.95
CA GLU A 104 12.58 1.28 17.53
C GLU A 104 13.30 2.04 16.41
N GLU A 105 13.78 1.34 15.39
CA GLU A 105 14.42 1.95 14.23
C GLU A 105 13.46 2.93 13.52
N TRP A 106 12.21 2.53 13.36
CA TRP A 106 11.19 3.40 12.78
C TRP A 106 11.00 4.68 13.60
N LYS A 107 10.89 4.58 14.94
CA LYS A 107 10.74 5.75 15.83
C LYS A 107 11.92 6.70 15.70
N ASP A 108 13.15 6.19 15.73
CA ASP A 108 14.36 7.01 15.60
C ASP A 108 14.38 7.79 14.27
N ILE A 109 13.92 7.16 13.18
CA ILE A 109 13.83 7.82 11.88
C ILE A 109 12.73 8.89 11.87
N MET A 110 11.57 8.60 12.48
CA MET A 110 10.47 9.56 12.58
C MET A 110 10.84 10.80 13.41
N GLU A 111 11.60 10.63 14.49
CA GLU A 111 12.15 11.77 15.25
C GLU A 111 13.07 12.63 14.40
N LYS A 112 13.95 12.01 13.61
CA LYS A 112 14.82 12.73 12.67
C LYS A 112 14.02 13.50 11.61
N ILE A 113 12.91 12.94 11.11
CA ILE A 113 12.00 13.64 10.18
C ILE A 113 11.40 14.88 10.85
N ASN A 114 10.94 14.76 12.10
CA ASN A 114 10.40 15.90 12.85
C ASN A 114 11.44 17.00 13.07
N VAL A 115 12.69 16.65 13.39
CA VAL A 115 13.77 17.63 13.57
C VAL A 115 14.09 18.38 12.27
N ILE A 116 14.11 17.69 11.13
CA ILE A 116 14.30 18.33 9.82
C ILE A 116 13.19 19.36 9.56
N TYR A 117 11.96 19.05 9.96
CA TYR A 117 10.82 19.93 9.78
C TYR A 117 10.83 21.14 10.72
N VAL A 118 11.16 20.97 12.00
CA VAL A 118 11.20 22.09 12.98
C VAL A 118 12.29 23.12 12.63
N LYS A 119 13.30 22.72 11.85
CA LYS A 119 14.42 23.59 11.43
C LYS A 119 14.23 24.25 10.05
N ALA A 120 13.14 23.97 9.36
CA ALA A 120 12.82 24.50 8.03
C ALA A 120 11.70 25.56 8.10
#